data_AF-A0A8H2XTM3-F1
#
_entry.id   AF-A0A8H2XTM3-F1
#
_cell.length_a   1.000
_cell.length_b   1.000
_cell.length_c   1.000
_cell.angle_alpha   90.00
_cell.angle_beta   90.00
_cell.angle_gamma   90.00
#
_symmetry.space_group_name_H-M   'P 1'
#
loop_
_entity.id
_entity.type
_entity.pdbx_description
1 polymer ?
#
loop_
_entity_poly.entity_id
_entity_poly.type
_entity_poly.pdbx_seq_one_letter_code
_entity_poly.pdbx_strand_id
1 'polypeptide(L)'
;GGIWTNTMPRQLEIHLPGVNATTRAELFGSITTIATYPPGDPIREGVIQAYDETMKVLLIAATVIAIIPPALALFMPDYFLGDTQNAVEGTTLTGEIAREAPQEKA
;
A
#
# COMPACT_ATOMS: atom_id res chain seq x y z
N GLY A 1 4.24 17.12 0.56
CA GLY A 1 3.12 16.53 -0.19
C GLY A 1 3.49 15.13 -0.62
N GLY A 2 2.57 14.18 -0.49
CA GLY A 2 2.73 12.81 -1.00
C GLY A 2 2.24 12.68 -2.45
N ILE A 3 2.40 11.48 -3.03
CA ILE A 3 1.97 11.21 -4.42
C ILE A 3 0.50 11.59 -4.62
N TRP A 4 -0.39 11.21 -3.69
CA TRP A 4 -1.81 11.54 -3.76
C TRP A 4 -2.08 13.05 -3.78
N THR A 5 -1.55 13.79 -2.79
CA THR A 5 -1.81 15.24 -2.65
C THR A 5 -1.26 16.08 -3.80
N ASN A 6 -0.30 15.54 -4.56
CA ASN A 6 0.27 16.23 -5.72
C ASN A 6 -0.36 15.78 -7.04
N THR A 7 -0.68 14.48 -7.16
CA THR A 7 -1.11 13.88 -8.43
C THR A 7 -2.62 14.00 -8.62
N MET A 8 -3.42 13.72 -7.58
CA MET A 8 -4.87 13.72 -7.70
C MET A 8 -5.44 15.09 -8.11
N PRO A 9 -5.03 16.23 -7.51
CA PRO A 9 -5.52 17.53 -7.95
C PRO A 9 -5.16 17.85 -9.40
N ARG A 10 -3.94 17.50 -9.83
CA ARG A 10 -3.49 17.67 -11.22
C ARG A 10 -4.32 16.82 -12.19
N GLN A 11 -4.64 15.59 -11.83
CA GLN A 11 -5.47 14.74 -12.68
C GLN A 11 -6.92 15.24 -12.74
N LEU A 12 -7.47 15.77 -11.65
CA LEU A 12 -8.78 16.44 -11.68
C LEU A 12 -8.80 17.64 -12.64
N GLU A 13 -7.73 18.42 -12.71
CA GLU A 13 -7.63 19.52 -13.69
C GLU A 13 -7.63 19.03 -15.14
N ILE A 14 -6.95 17.91 -15.41
CA ILE A 14 -6.85 17.32 -16.75
C ILE A 14 -8.19 16.71 -17.18
N HIS A 15 -8.85 15.96 -16.30
CA HIS A 15 -10.08 15.24 -16.64
C HIS A 15 -11.35 16.07 -16.45
N LEU A 16 -11.28 17.22 -15.77
CA LEU A 16 -12.41 18.15 -15.57
C LEU A 16 -12.05 19.60 -15.99
N PRO A 17 -11.71 19.84 -17.27
CA PRO A 17 -11.27 21.16 -17.72
C PRO A 17 -12.37 22.24 -17.64
N GLY A 18 -13.65 21.83 -17.73
CA GLY A 18 -14.81 22.72 -17.63
C GLY A 18 -15.28 23.01 -16.20
N VAL A 19 -14.71 22.35 -15.20
CA VAL A 19 -15.10 22.52 -13.79
C VAL A 19 -14.19 23.56 -13.15
N ASN A 20 -14.74 24.49 -12.38
CA ASN A 20 -13.94 25.53 -11.73
C ASN A 20 -13.04 24.94 -10.61
N ALA A 21 -12.02 25.71 -10.20
CA ALA A 21 -11.05 25.27 -9.20
C ALA A 21 -11.68 24.95 -7.83
N THR A 22 -12.69 25.71 -7.41
CA THR A 22 -13.40 25.50 -6.13
C THR A 22 -14.11 24.16 -6.10
N THR A 23 -14.85 23.83 -7.16
CA THR A 23 -15.55 22.55 -7.28
C THR A 23 -14.55 21.39 -7.38
N ARG A 24 -13.43 21.55 -8.09
CA ARG A 24 -12.37 20.51 -8.08
C ARG A 24 -11.78 20.29 -6.69
N ALA A 25 -11.60 21.36 -5.92
CA ALA A 25 -11.12 21.25 -4.53
C ALA A 25 -12.14 20.54 -3.63
N GLU A 26 -13.44 20.77 -3.82
CA GLU A 26 -14.50 20.06 -3.12
C GLU A 26 -14.52 18.57 -3.47
N LEU A 27 -14.41 18.23 -4.76
CA LEU A 27 -14.33 16.84 -5.24
C LEU A 27 -13.09 16.11 -4.71
N PHE A 28 -11.96 16.82 -4.59
CA PHE A 28 -10.76 16.27 -3.94
C PHE A 28 -10.97 16.05 -2.43
N GLY A 29 -11.68 16.95 -1.75
CA GLY A 29 -11.92 16.90 -0.32
C GLY A 29 -12.95 15.85 0.12
N SER A 30 -13.88 15.46 -0.75
CA SER A 30 -14.97 14.55 -0.40
C SER A 30 -15.36 13.62 -1.55
N ILE A 31 -15.10 12.32 -1.35
CA ILE A 31 -15.51 11.27 -2.29
C ILE A 31 -17.02 11.05 -2.30
N THR A 32 -17.72 11.34 -1.18
CA THR A 32 -19.18 11.16 -1.11
C THR A 32 -19.91 12.14 -2.02
N THR A 33 -19.32 13.31 -2.29
CA THR A 33 -19.84 14.28 -3.27
C THR A 33 -19.86 13.70 -4.68
N ILE A 34 -18.94 12.79 -5.02
CA ILE A 34 -18.92 12.14 -6.34
C ILE A 34 -20.11 11.18 -6.49
N ALA A 35 -20.55 10.56 -5.39
CA ALA A 35 -21.65 9.59 -5.41
C ALA A 35 -23.03 10.23 -5.65
N THR A 36 -23.15 11.55 -5.52
CA THR A 36 -24.40 12.29 -5.83
C THR A 36 -24.59 12.50 -7.33
N TYR A 37 -23.52 12.43 -8.12
CA TYR A 37 -23.58 12.48 -9.58
C TYR A 37 -24.04 11.10 -10.12
N PRO A 38 -25.00 11.06 -11.06
CA PRO A 38 -25.48 9.82 -11.62
C PRO A 38 -24.38 9.13 -12.47
N PRO A 39 -24.46 7.80 -12.68
CA PRO A 39 -23.61 7.12 -13.65
C PRO A 39 -23.71 7.75 -15.05
N GLY A 40 -22.58 7.93 -15.73
CA GLY A 40 -22.50 8.61 -17.02
C GLY A 40 -22.42 10.13 -16.95
N ASP A 41 -22.52 10.73 -15.76
CA ASP A 41 -22.25 12.15 -15.59
C ASP A 41 -20.76 12.46 -15.88
N PRO A 42 -20.45 13.45 -16.74
CA PRO A 42 -19.07 13.79 -17.09
C PRO A 42 -18.17 14.12 -15.90
N ILE A 43 -18.72 14.71 -14.84
CA ILE A 43 -17.98 15.00 -13.60
C ILE A 43 -17.61 13.69 -12.91
N ARG A 44 -18.58 12.77 -12.76
CA ARG A 44 -18.33 11.47 -12.14
C ARG A 44 -17.28 10.67 -12.91
N GLU A 45 -17.43 10.57 -14.22
CA GLU A 45 -16.49 9.85 -15.08
C GLU A 45 -15.10 10.50 -15.08
N GLY A 46 -15.03 11.82 -15.11
CA GLY A 46 -13.76 12.55 -15.03
C GLY A 46 -13.03 12.33 -13.70
N VAL A 47 -13.74 12.28 -12.58
CA VAL A 47 -13.13 11.96 -11.28
C VAL A 47 -12.65 10.50 -11.23
N ILE A 48 -13.43 9.56 -11.77
CA ILE A 48 -13.03 8.14 -11.86
C ILE A 48 -11.73 8.00 -12.66
N GLN A 49 -11.63 8.66 -13.81
CA GLN A 49 -10.41 8.66 -14.63
C GLN A 49 -9.22 9.29 -13.88
N ALA A 50 -9.44 10.42 -13.21
CA ALA A 50 -8.40 11.07 -12.42
C ALA A 50 -7.89 10.18 -11.28
N TYR A 51 -8.79 9.43 -10.64
CA TYR A 51 -8.46 8.44 -9.62
C TYR A 51 -7.64 7.28 -10.19
N ASP A 52 -8.08 6.71 -11.31
CA ASP A 52 -7.40 5.58 -11.97
C ASP A 52 -5.95 5.94 -12.33
N GLU A 53 -5.75 7.10 -12.95
CA GLU A 53 -4.42 7.62 -13.28
C GLU A 53 -3.54 7.87 -12.04
N THR A 54 -4.15 8.35 -10.94
CA THR A 54 -3.43 8.55 -9.67
C THR A 54 -3.05 7.21 -9.03
N MET A 55 -3.96 6.24 -9.03
CA MET A 55 -3.74 4.91 -8.48
C MET A 55 -2.70 4.12 -9.26
N LYS A 56 -2.67 4.25 -10.58
CA LYS A 56 -1.62 3.67 -11.42
C LYS A 56 -0.23 4.08 -10.95
N VAL A 57 -0.01 5.37 -10.67
CA VAL A 57 1.28 5.86 -10.15
C VAL A 57 1.59 5.30 -8.76
N LEU A 58 0.60 5.28 -7.86
CA LEU A 58 0.76 4.72 -6.51
C LEU A 58 1.10 3.23 -6.53
N LEU A 59 0.42 2.46 -7.39
CA LEU A 59 0.64 1.02 -7.53
C LEU A 59 2.02 0.72 -8.11
N ILE A 60 2.47 1.46 -9.13
CA ILE A 60 3.84 1.31 -9.65
C ILE A 60 4.87 1.53 -8.54
N ALA A 61 4.74 2.62 -7.78
CA ALA A 61 5.64 2.90 -6.67
C ALA A 61 5.59 1.82 -5.58
N ALA A 62 4.40 1.37 -5.21
CA ALA A 62 4.21 0.30 -4.23
C ALA A 62 4.83 -1.02 -4.70
N THR A 63 4.63 -1.40 -5.96
CA THR A 63 5.21 -2.62 -6.55
C THR A 63 6.74 -2.57 -6.54
N VAL A 64 7.34 -1.43 -6.91
CA VAL A 64 8.81 -1.27 -6.87
C VAL A 64 9.34 -1.44 -5.44
N ILE A 65 8.68 -0.83 -4.45
CA ILE A 65 9.08 -0.95 -3.04
C ILE A 65 8.87 -2.39 -2.52
N ALA A 66 7.81 -3.06 -2.96
CA ALA A 66 7.49 -4.44 -2.56
C ALA A 66 8.53 -5.48 -3.02
N ILE A 67 9.41 -5.13 -3.96
CA ILE A 67 10.54 -6.00 -4.38
C ILE A 67 11.63 -6.07 -3.29
N ILE A 68 11.73 -5.07 -2.42
CA ILE A 68 12.84 -4.96 -1.46
C ILE A 68 12.81 -6.11 -0.44
N PRO A 69 11.71 -6.41 0.28
CA PRO A 69 11.70 -7.51 1.25
C PRO A 69 12.05 -8.88 0.66
N PRO A 70 11.46 -9.35 -0.47
CA PRO A 70 11.84 -10.64 -1.04
C PRO A 70 13.28 -10.63 -1.57
N ALA A 71 13.77 -9.51 -2.15
CA ALA A 71 15.17 -9.41 -2.55
C ALA A 71 16.10 -9.59 -1.34
N LEU A 72 15.83 -8.92 -0.21
CA LEU A 72 16.60 -9.10 1.02
C LEU A 72 16.50 -10.53 1.58
N ALA A 73 15.31 -11.14 1.50
CA ALA A 73 15.10 -12.52 1.94
C ALA A 73 15.96 -13.52 1.15
N LEU A 74 16.18 -13.28 -0.15
CA LEU A 74 17.07 -14.12 -0.97
C LEU A 74 18.55 -14.03 -0.56
N PHE A 75 18.97 -12.94 0.08
CA PHE A 75 20.32 -12.77 0.62
C PHE A 75 20.44 -13.14 2.11
N MET A 76 19.34 -13.55 2.74
CA MET A 76 19.36 -13.95 4.14
C MET A 76 20.11 -15.28 4.28
N PRO A 77 21.12 -15.38 5.17
CA PRO A 77 21.77 -16.64 5.48
C PRO A 77 20.77 -17.67 6.01
N ASP A 78 21.10 -18.95 5.85
CA ASP A 78 20.32 -20.02 6.46
C ASP A 78 20.47 -20.01 7.99
N TYR A 79 19.54 -19.30 8.64
CA TYR A 79 19.37 -19.27 10.07
C TYR A 79 18.59 -20.50 10.50
N PHE A 80 19.24 -21.33 11.31
CA PHE A 80 18.59 -22.49 11.91
C PHE A 80 17.50 -22.02 12.87
N LEU A 81 16.24 -22.24 12.47
CA LEU A 81 15.06 -22.00 13.29
C LEU A 81 14.76 -23.28 14.06
N GLY A 82 15.25 -23.36 15.30
CA GLY A 82 14.95 -24.45 16.20
C GLY A 82 13.51 -24.44 16.73
N ASP A 83 13.14 -25.47 17.50
CA ASP A 83 11.79 -25.60 18.08
C ASP A 83 11.43 -24.53 19.14
N THR A 84 12.35 -23.61 19.44
CA THR A 84 12.14 -22.48 20.36
C THR A 84 11.34 -21.38 19.68
N GLN A 85 10.39 -20.79 20.40
CA GLN A 85 9.55 -19.71 19.90
C GLN A 85 10.33 -18.43 19.60
N ASN A 86 11.40 -18.15 20.34
CA ASN A 86 12.27 -17.01 20.11
C ASN A 86 13.65 -17.23 20.76
N ALA A 87 14.60 -16.34 20.45
CA ALA A 87 15.99 -16.43 20.92
C ALA A 87 16.20 -16.07 22.41
N VAL A 88 15.14 -15.72 23.15
CA VAL A 88 15.23 -15.19 24.53
C VAL A 88 14.52 -16.09 25.54
N GLU A 89 13.33 -16.59 25.21
CA GLU A 89 12.39 -17.13 26.18
C GLU A 89 12.53 -18.64 26.42
N GLY A 90 13.46 -19.32 25.73
CA GLY A 90 13.81 -20.72 26.00
C GLY A 90 12.60 -21.68 26.01
N THR A 91 11.49 -21.29 25.37
CA THR A 91 10.22 -21.99 25.40
C THR A 91 9.93 -22.50 24.00
N THR A 92 9.43 -23.73 23.88
CA THR A 92 9.07 -24.34 22.61
C THR A 92 7.82 -23.70 22.01
N LEU A 93 7.53 -23.98 20.75
CA LEU A 93 6.30 -23.55 20.07
C LEU A 93 5.00 -24.02 20.77
N THR A 94 5.08 -25.04 21.63
CA THR A 94 3.95 -25.58 22.41
C THR A 94 3.83 -24.97 23.81
N GLY A 95 4.74 -24.07 24.21
CA GLY A 95 4.73 -23.44 25.52
C GLY A 95 5.47 -24.24 26.61
N GLU A 96 6.22 -25.27 26.25
CA GLU A 96 7.04 -26.06 27.18
C GLU A 96 8.44 -25.47 27.31
N ILE A 97 9.06 -25.54 28.49
CA ILE A 97 10.46 -25.10 28.65
C ILE A 97 11.36 -26.03 27.85
N ALA A 98 12.08 -25.48 26.86
CA ALA A 98 13.03 -26.21 26.04
C ALA A 98 14.20 -26.64 26.94
N ARG A 99 14.28 -27.93 27.27
CA ARG A 99 15.46 -28.49 27.96
C ARG A 99 16.59 -28.53 26.95
N GLU A 100 17.61 -27.71 27.15
CA GLU A 100 18.77 -27.58 26.25
C GLU A 100 19.33 -28.96 25.86
N ALA A 101 19.14 -29.33 24.59
CA ALA A 101 20.05 -30.21 23.88
C ALA A 101 20.71 -29.36 22.79
N PRO A 102 22.02 -29.52 22.52
CA PRO A 102 22.69 -28.72 21.50
C PRO A 102 22.02 -29.02 20.16
N GLN A 103 21.37 -28.02 19.57
CA GLN A 103 20.80 -28.15 18.24
C GLN A 103 21.96 -28.07 17.24
N GLU A 104 22.49 -29.24 16.91
CA GLU A 104 23.55 -29.42 15.93
C GLU A 104 22.97 -29.18 14.51
N LYS A 105 23.61 -28.27 13.76
CA LYS A 105 23.37 -28.13 12.31
C LYS A 105 23.82 -29.44 11.65
N ALA A 106 22.89 -30.18 11.04
CA ALA A 106 23.21 -31.28 10.13
C ALA A 106 23.84 -30.75 8.83
#